data_AF-A1CUJ5-F1
#
_entry.id   AF-A1CUJ5-F1
#
_cell.length_a   1.000
_cell.length_b   1.000
_cell.length_c   1.000
_cell.angle_alpha   90.00
_cell.angle_beta   90.00
_cell.angle_gamma   90.00
#
_symmetry.space_group_name_H-M   'P 1'
#
loop_
_entity.id
_entity.type
_entity.pdbx_description
1 polymer ?
#
loop_
_entity_poly.entity_id
_entity_poly.type
_entity_poly.pdbx_seq_one_letter_code
_entity_poly.pdbx_strand_id
1 'polypeptide(L)'
;MRVLPATLLVGAATAAVPPFQQILGLPKKGADTLSKPLHDFQEQLKTLSDDARRLWDEVAKHFPDSMDHNPVFSLPKKHTRRPDSHWDHIVRGADVQSVWVTGANGEKEREVDGKLEAYDLRVKTTDPGALGIDPGVKQYTGYLDDNENDKHLFYWFFESRNDPKNDPVVLWLNGGPGCSSLTGLFLELGPSSIDSKIKPVYNDFAWNSNASVIFLDQPVNVGYSYSGSAVSDTVAAGKDVYALLTLFFKQFPEYAKQDFHIAGESYAGHYIPVFASEILSHKKRNINLKSVLIGNGLTDPLTQYDHYRPMACGDGGYPAVLDEASCQSMDNALPRCKSMIESCYNTESSWVCVPASIYCNNALIGPYQRTGQNVYDVRGKCEDESNLCYKGMGYVSEYLNKREVREAVGAEVDGYDSCNFDINRNFLFHGDWMKPYHRLVPGLLEQIPVLIYAGDADFICNWLGNKAWSEALEWPGQKEYASAELEDLVIEQNEHQGKKIGQIKSHGNFTFMRLYGGGHMVPMDQPEASLEFFNRWIGGEWF
;
A
#
# COMPACT_ATOMS: atom_id res chain seq x y z
N MET A 1 -30.82 -1.46 73.45
CA MET A 1 -30.76 -0.04 73.02
C MET A 1 -29.52 0.12 72.17
N ARG A 2 -29.68 0.22 70.83
CA ARG A 2 -29.33 1.38 69.97
C ARG A 2 -27.81 1.69 69.97
N VAL A 3 -27.06 1.82 68.87
CA VAL A 3 -27.25 1.95 67.40
C VAL A 3 -25.88 1.64 66.75
N LEU A 4 -25.88 1.03 65.55
CA LEU A 4 -24.72 0.77 64.66
C LEU A 4 -24.10 2.07 64.11
N PRO A 5 -22.77 2.18 63.90
CA PRO A 5 -22.18 3.19 63.03
C PRO A 5 -21.98 2.66 61.61
N ALA A 6 -22.29 3.52 60.64
CA ALA A 6 -22.23 3.28 59.21
C ALA A 6 -20.80 3.25 58.66
N THR A 7 -20.55 2.32 57.74
CA THR A 7 -19.31 2.15 56.99
C THR A 7 -19.26 3.11 55.80
N LEU A 8 -18.16 3.86 55.69
CA LEU A 8 -17.77 4.66 54.52
C LEU A 8 -17.37 3.72 53.37
N LEU A 9 -17.99 3.90 52.19
CA LEU A 9 -17.53 3.36 50.91
C LEU A 9 -16.95 4.51 50.08
N VAL A 10 -15.64 4.43 49.84
CA VAL A 10 -14.87 5.33 48.97
C VAL A 10 -15.13 4.93 47.51
N GLY A 11 -15.54 5.91 46.70
CA GLY A 11 -15.78 5.75 45.27
C GLY A 11 -14.48 5.54 44.50
N ALA A 12 -14.47 4.55 43.61
CA ALA A 12 -13.48 4.40 42.55
C ALA A 12 -14.06 5.02 41.27
N ALA A 13 -13.44 6.10 40.79
CA ALA A 13 -13.72 6.66 39.48
C ALA A 13 -13.12 5.73 38.41
N THR A 14 -13.98 5.05 37.65
CA THR A 14 -13.59 4.31 36.45
C THR A 14 -13.35 5.31 35.33
N ALA A 15 -12.09 5.54 34.96
CA ALA A 15 -11.75 6.22 33.72
C ALA A 15 -12.06 5.26 32.55
N ALA A 16 -12.95 5.67 31.67
CA ALA A 16 -13.26 4.94 30.43
C ALA A 16 -12.07 5.03 29.47
N VAL A 17 -11.53 3.87 29.08
CA VAL A 17 -10.49 3.74 28.04
C VAL A 17 -11.18 3.69 26.67
N PRO A 18 -10.83 4.55 25.69
CA PRO A 18 -11.37 4.44 24.34
C PRO A 18 -10.65 3.30 23.57
N PRO A 19 -11.37 2.45 22.81
CA PRO A 19 -10.75 1.42 21.98
C PRO A 19 -10.30 2.02 20.64
N PHE A 20 -9.26 1.42 20.03
CA PHE A 20 -8.94 1.29 18.60
C PHE A 20 -7.51 1.68 18.18
N GLN A 21 -6.70 0.65 17.87
CA GLN A 21 -5.56 0.74 16.96
C GLN A 21 -6.09 1.09 15.56
N GLN A 22 -5.80 2.29 15.04
CA GLN A 22 -6.21 2.71 13.70
C GLN A 22 -5.62 1.86 12.56
N ILE A 23 -4.52 1.16 12.83
CA ILE A 23 -3.87 0.26 11.87
C ILE A 23 -4.52 -1.14 11.88
N LEU A 24 -5.28 -1.48 12.93
CA LEU A 24 -5.89 -2.79 13.14
C LEU A 24 -7.40 -2.70 13.48
N GLY A 25 -8.09 -1.67 12.99
CA GLY A 25 -9.47 -1.36 13.34
C GLY A 25 -10.46 -2.50 13.04
N LEU A 26 -11.09 -3.05 14.07
CA LEU A 26 -12.24 -3.97 13.97
C LEU A 26 -13.59 -3.22 14.10
N PRO A 27 -14.67 -3.62 13.39
CA PRO A 27 -16.01 -3.17 13.73
C PRO A 27 -16.56 -3.94 14.94
N LYS A 28 -17.30 -3.25 15.82
CA LYS A 28 -18.09 -3.84 16.91
C LYS A 28 -19.24 -4.69 16.35
N LYS A 29 -19.29 -6.01 16.60
CA LYS A 29 -20.52 -6.81 16.85
C LYS A 29 -20.26 -8.30 17.11
N GLY A 30 -20.83 -8.83 18.21
CA GLY A 30 -21.28 -10.23 18.33
C GLY A 30 -20.36 -11.20 19.08
N ALA A 31 -20.31 -11.11 20.40
CA ALA A 31 -19.80 -12.18 21.25
C ALA A 31 -20.89 -13.26 21.39
N ASP A 32 -20.77 -14.41 20.70
CA ASP A 32 -21.49 -15.65 21.05
C ASP A 32 -21.02 -16.96 20.36
N THR A 33 -19.82 -17.03 19.74
CA THR A 33 -19.31 -18.28 19.08
C THR A 33 -17.84 -18.62 19.39
N LEU A 34 -17.38 -18.39 20.63
CA LEU A 34 -15.96 -18.20 20.97
C LEU A 34 -15.11 -19.43 21.38
N SER A 35 -15.65 -20.64 21.58
CA SER A 35 -14.89 -21.69 22.29
C SER A 35 -13.98 -22.59 21.45
N LYS A 36 -14.24 -22.76 20.15
CA LYS A 36 -13.47 -23.70 19.30
C LYS A 36 -12.12 -23.16 18.79
N PRO A 37 -12.04 -21.92 18.26
CA PRO A 37 -10.79 -21.40 17.70
C PRO A 37 -9.67 -21.20 18.73
N LEU A 38 -10.03 -20.81 19.95
CA LEU A 38 -9.09 -20.65 21.07
C LEU A 38 -8.43 -21.98 21.48
N HIS A 39 -9.15 -23.09 21.37
CA HIS A 39 -8.61 -24.42 21.68
C HIS A 39 -7.63 -24.90 20.59
N ASP A 40 -7.94 -24.65 19.31
CA ASP A 40 -7.06 -25.01 18.19
C ASP A 40 -5.76 -24.18 18.21
N PHE A 41 -5.85 -22.90 18.56
CA PHE A 41 -4.69 -22.03 18.74
C PHE A 41 -3.78 -22.50 19.88
N GLN A 42 -4.35 -22.87 21.04
CA GLN A 42 -3.56 -23.40 22.16
C GLN A 42 -2.90 -24.75 21.85
N GLU A 43 -3.50 -25.61 21.03
CA GLU A 43 -2.86 -26.84 20.56
C GLU A 43 -1.74 -26.55 19.55
N GLN A 44 -1.93 -25.59 18.64
CA GLN A 44 -0.89 -25.15 17.71
C GLN A 44 0.30 -24.51 18.44
N LEU A 45 0.06 -23.74 19.50
CA LEU A 45 1.14 -23.19 20.34
C LEU A 45 2.05 -24.30 20.91
N LYS A 46 1.54 -25.52 21.15
CA LYS A 46 2.36 -26.63 21.67
C LYS A 46 3.31 -27.23 20.63
N THR A 47 3.09 -26.99 19.33
CA THR A 47 3.96 -27.51 18.25
C THR A 47 5.07 -26.53 17.85
N LEU A 48 5.04 -25.31 18.41
CA LEU A 48 6.03 -24.27 18.15
C LEU A 48 7.35 -24.55 18.86
N SER A 49 8.45 -24.01 18.31
CA SER A 49 9.73 -23.95 19.01
C SER A 49 9.58 -23.19 20.33
N ASP A 50 10.41 -23.52 21.33
CA ASP A 50 10.37 -22.87 22.64
C ASP A 50 10.52 -21.34 22.54
N ASP A 51 11.29 -20.86 21.57
CA ASP A 51 11.47 -19.43 21.31
C ASP A 51 10.18 -18.78 20.77
N ALA A 52 9.50 -19.40 19.80
CA ALA A 52 8.23 -18.91 19.29
C ALA A 52 7.14 -18.92 20.37
N ARG A 53 7.07 -19.96 21.21
CA ARG A 53 6.14 -20.02 22.34
C ARG A 53 6.35 -18.88 23.34
N ARG A 54 7.61 -18.62 23.70
CA ARG A 54 7.96 -17.50 24.60
C ARG A 54 7.57 -16.14 24.03
N LEU A 55 7.71 -15.94 22.72
CA LEU A 55 7.26 -14.70 22.05
C LEU A 55 5.74 -14.52 22.20
N TRP A 56 4.96 -15.56 21.93
CA TRP A 56 3.50 -15.50 22.08
C TRP A 56 3.07 -15.26 23.53
N ASP A 57 3.68 -15.96 24.50
CA ASP A 57 3.41 -15.75 25.93
C ASP A 57 3.74 -14.31 26.37
N GLU A 58 4.83 -13.75 25.86
CA GLU A 58 5.23 -12.38 26.15
C GLU A 58 4.25 -11.35 25.58
N VAL A 59 3.84 -11.50 24.31
CA VAL A 59 2.86 -10.60 23.67
C VAL A 59 1.52 -10.69 24.39
N ALA A 60 1.04 -11.89 24.72
CA ALA A 60 -0.22 -12.08 25.43
C ALA A 60 -0.22 -11.40 26.81
N LYS A 61 0.93 -11.41 27.50
CA LYS A 61 1.09 -10.78 28.81
C LYS A 61 1.11 -9.25 28.72
N HIS A 62 1.75 -8.68 27.71
CA HIS A 62 1.88 -7.22 27.56
C HIS A 62 0.65 -6.58 26.92
N PHE A 63 -0.01 -7.30 26.01
CA PHE A 63 -1.11 -6.79 25.19
C PHE A 63 -2.26 -7.81 25.13
N PRO A 64 -2.92 -8.12 26.26
CA PRO A 64 -3.97 -9.14 26.31
C PRO A 64 -5.10 -8.87 25.30
N ASP A 65 -5.50 -7.60 25.14
CA ASP A 65 -6.57 -7.19 24.23
C ASP A 65 -6.24 -7.45 22.75
N SER A 66 -4.95 -7.51 22.40
CA SER A 66 -4.51 -7.82 21.03
C SER A 66 -4.66 -9.30 20.65
N MET A 67 -4.84 -10.17 21.65
CA MET A 67 -5.02 -11.62 21.47
C MET A 67 -6.49 -12.04 21.35
N ASP A 68 -7.43 -11.17 21.72
CA ASP A 68 -8.87 -11.45 21.64
C ASP A 68 -9.42 -11.45 20.19
N HIS A 69 -8.52 -11.38 19.20
CA HIS A 69 -8.86 -11.26 17.80
C HIS A 69 -8.87 -12.62 17.11
N ASN A 70 -10.06 -13.21 17.07
CA ASN A 70 -10.34 -14.41 16.29
C ASN A 70 -10.03 -14.17 14.80
N PRO A 71 -9.52 -15.17 14.05
CA PRO A 71 -9.60 -15.15 12.60
C PRO A 71 -11.07 -15.29 12.21
N VAL A 72 -11.80 -14.19 12.24
CA VAL A 72 -13.12 -14.13 11.61
C VAL A 72 -12.85 -14.23 10.11
N PHE A 73 -13.32 -15.31 9.49
CA PHE A 73 -13.28 -15.46 8.04
C PHE A 73 -13.85 -14.19 7.41
N SER A 74 -13.07 -13.53 6.54
CA SER A 74 -13.60 -12.44 5.72
C SER A 74 -14.74 -13.02 4.89
N LEU A 75 -15.96 -12.54 5.08
CA LEU A 75 -17.05 -12.95 4.22
C LEU A 75 -16.78 -12.38 2.82
N PRO A 76 -16.89 -13.19 1.75
CA PRO A 76 -16.76 -12.70 0.39
C PRO A 76 -17.67 -11.49 0.18
N LYS A 77 -17.18 -10.47 -0.54
CA LYS A 77 -18.04 -9.35 -0.94
C LYS A 77 -19.20 -9.90 -1.78
N LYS A 78 -20.42 -9.43 -1.51
CA LYS A 78 -21.56 -9.77 -2.36
C LYS A 78 -21.32 -9.19 -3.75
N HIS A 79 -21.36 -10.05 -4.75
CA HIS A 79 -21.02 -9.70 -6.12
C HIS A 79 -21.94 -10.42 -7.10
N THR A 80 -22.04 -9.89 -8.32
CA THR A 80 -22.74 -10.48 -9.44
C THR A 80 -21.89 -10.26 -10.69
N ARG A 81 -21.22 -11.32 -11.16
CA ARG A 81 -20.42 -11.28 -12.39
C ARG A 81 -21.31 -10.91 -13.58
N ARG A 82 -20.91 -9.90 -14.33
CA ARG A 82 -21.56 -9.47 -15.58
C ARG A 82 -21.23 -10.48 -16.68
N PRO A 83 -22.16 -10.74 -17.61
CA PRO A 83 -21.89 -11.64 -18.72
C PRO A 83 -20.75 -11.11 -19.60
N ASP A 84 -20.02 -12.01 -20.26
CA ASP A 84 -18.94 -11.68 -21.19
C ASP A 84 -19.34 -10.63 -22.24
N SER A 85 -20.59 -10.65 -22.70
CA SER A 85 -21.15 -9.67 -23.65
C SER A 85 -21.23 -8.22 -23.13
N HIS A 86 -20.96 -8.00 -21.84
CA HIS A 86 -20.85 -6.65 -21.26
C HIS A 86 -19.49 -6.00 -21.55
N TRP A 87 -18.47 -6.80 -21.83
CA TRP A 87 -17.09 -6.36 -21.99
C TRP A 87 -16.78 -6.20 -23.49
N ASP A 88 -16.07 -5.13 -23.86
CA ASP A 88 -15.70 -4.85 -25.24
C ASP A 88 -14.60 -5.82 -25.73
N HIS A 89 -13.73 -6.24 -24.82
CA HIS A 89 -12.66 -7.20 -25.08
C HIS A 89 -12.53 -8.22 -23.95
N ILE A 90 -12.17 -9.45 -24.32
CA ILE A 90 -11.73 -10.50 -23.39
C ILE A 90 -10.46 -11.13 -23.96
N VAL A 91 -9.33 -10.93 -23.29
CA VAL A 91 -8.05 -11.54 -23.66
C VAL A 91 -7.83 -12.76 -22.79
N ARG A 92 -7.82 -13.93 -23.43
CA ARG A 92 -7.60 -15.20 -22.73
C ARG A 92 -6.12 -15.49 -22.62
N GLY A 93 -5.62 -15.68 -21.41
CA GLY A 93 -4.22 -16.00 -21.18
C GLY A 93 -3.83 -17.38 -21.74
N ALA A 94 -4.77 -18.30 -21.88
CA ALA A 94 -4.59 -19.54 -22.64
C ALA A 94 -4.24 -19.28 -24.12
N ASP A 95 -4.88 -18.30 -24.76
CA ASP A 95 -4.59 -17.94 -26.15
C ASP A 95 -3.20 -17.30 -26.25
N VAL A 96 -2.83 -16.45 -25.28
CA VAL A 96 -1.49 -15.83 -25.20
C VAL A 96 -0.39 -16.89 -25.00
N GLN A 97 -0.57 -17.84 -24.08
CA GLN A 97 0.42 -18.90 -23.84
C GLN A 97 0.48 -19.98 -24.91
N SER A 98 -0.51 -20.02 -25.81
CA SER A 98 -0.47 -20.90 -26.98
C SER A 98 0.43 -20.38 -28.10
N VAL A 99 0.90 -19.12 -28.02
CA VAL A 99 1.77 -18.53 -29.05
C VAL A 99 3.21 -18.98 -28.87
N TRP A 100 3.71 -19.75 -29.83
CA TRP A 100 5.10 -20.19 -29.91
C TRP A 100 5.86 -19.42 -30.98
N VAL A 101 7.03 -18.91 -30.62
CA VAL A 101 7.99 -18.24 -31.52
C VAL A 101 9.25 -19.09 -31.67
N THR A 102 10.02 -18.84 -32.73
CA THR A 102 11.34 -19.48 -32.89
C THR A 102 12.37 -18.60 -32.19
N GLY A 103 13.02 -19.13 -31.16
CA GLY A 103 14.01 -18.42 -30.38
C GLY A 103 15.33 -18.21 -31.12
N ALA A 104 16.23 -17.45 -30.50
CA ALA A 104 17.55 -17.14 -31.09
C ALA A 104 18.41 -18.40 -31.35
N ASN A 105 18.16 -19.50 -30.62
CA ASN A 105 18.81 -20.79 -30.81
C ASN A 105 18.10 -21.70 -31.85
N GLY A 106 17.00 -21.24 -32.47
CA GLY A 106 16.19 -22.00 -33.41
C GLY A 106 15.16 -22.94 -32.78
N GLU A 107 15.10 -23.04 -31.44
CA GLU A 107 14.11 -23.84 -30.74
C GLU A 107 12.78 -23.11 -30.62
N LYS A 108 11.68 -23.87 -30.58
CA LYS A 108 10.37 -23.27 -30.28
C LYS A 108 10.29 -22.93 -28.81
N GLU A 109 9.89 -21.71 -28.53
CA GLU A 109 9.68 -21.19 -27.19
C GLU A 109 8.42 -20.35 -27.10
N ARG A 110 7.87 -20.14 -25.91
CA ARG A 110 6.71 -19.26 -25.72
C ARG A 110 7.10 -17.81 -26.04
N GLU A 111 6.16 -17.06 -26.61
CA GLU A 111 6.33 -15.62 -26.86
C GLU A 111 6.53 -14.84 -25.55
N VAL A 112 5.80 -15.21 -24.50
CA VAL A 112 5.86 -14.60 -23.17
C VAL A 112 5.98 -15.68 -22.09
N ASP A 113 6.81 -15.43 -21.09
CA ASP A 113 7.05 -16.31 -19.95
C ASP A 113 5.89 -16.21 -18.92
N GLY A 114 5.83 -17.17 -17.99
CA GLY A 114 4.81 -17.21 -16.93
C GLY A 114 3.72 -18.26 -17.15
N LYS A 115 2.79 -18.35 -16.19
CA LYS A 115 1.63 -19.27 -16.22
C LYS A 115 0.36 -18.44 -16.32
N LEU A 116 -0.08 -18.19 -17.55
CA LEU A 116 -1.23 -17.30 -17.82
C LEU A 116 -2.48 -18.09 -18.21
N GLU A 117 -2.41 -19.41 -18.33
CA GLU A 117 -3.49 -20.25 -18.88
C GLU A 117 -4.80 -20.16 -18.09
N ALA A 118 -4.72 -19.89 -16.79
CA ALA A 118 -5.88 -19.71 -15.91
C ALA A 118 -6.46 -18.28 -15.95
N TYR A 119 -5.74 -17.31 -16.53
CA TYR A 119 -6.07 -15.91 -16.43
C TYR A 119 -6.82 -15.38 -17.67
N ASP A 120 -7.81 -14.53 -17.46
CA ASP A 120 -8.48 -13.77 -18.52
C ASP A 120 -8.50 -12.28 -18.15
N LEU A 121 -8.27 -11.39 -19.12
CA LEU A 121 -8.46 -9.95 -18.94
C LEU A 121 -9.75 -9.50 -19.63
N ARG A 122 -10.69 -8.96 -18.85
CA ARG A 122 -11.91 -8.32 -19.36
C ARG A 122 -11.70 -6.81 -19.42
N VAL A 123 -12.11 -6.19 -20.52
CA VAL A 123 -11.92 -4.76 -20.75
C VAL A 123 -13.19 -4.10 -21.25
N LYS A 124 -13.50 -2.93 -20.69
CA LYS A 124 -14.59 -2.06 -21.07
C LYS A 124 -14.05 -0.67 -21.36
N THR A 125 -14.47 -0.10 -22.47
CA THR A 125 -14.27 1.30 -22.81
C THR A 125 -15.24 2.12 -21.96
N THR A 126 -14.70 2.98 -21.11
CA THR A 126 -15.51 3.81 -20.23
C THR A 126 -15.63 5.19 -20.87
N ASP A 127 -16.86 5.63 -21.15
CA ASP A 127 -17.09 6.96 -21.72
C ASP A 127 -16.67 8.04 -20.70
N PRO A 128 -15.59 8.79 -20.96
CA PRO A 128 -15.09 9.81 -20.03
C PRO A 128 -16.11 10.91 -19.75
N GLY A 129 -17.02 11.18 -20.70
CA GLY A 129 -18.05 12.20 -20.57
C GLY A 129 -19.18 11.81 -19.62
N ALA A 130 -19.44 10.51 -19.44
CA ALA A 130 -20.55 10.03 -18.62
C ALA A 130 -20.35 10.29 -17.12
N LEU A 131 -19.10 10.23 -16.64
CA LEU A 131 -18.76 10.46 -15.24
C LEU A 131 -18.14 11.84 -14.97
N GLY A 132 -17.61 12.50 -16.00
CA GLY A 132 -17.00 13.84 -15.88
C GLY A 132 -15.64 13.85 -15.16
N ILE A 133 -14.96 12.71 -15.07
CA ILE A 133 -13.71 12.54 -14.31
C ILE A 133 -12.50 13.10 -15.08
N ASP A 134 -12.41 12.82 -16.38
CA ASP A 134 -11.36 13.37 -17.25
C ASP A 134 -11.88 13.53 -18.68
N PRO A 135 -12.69 14.56 -18.96
CA PRO A 135 -13.36 14.71 -20.24
C PRO A 135 -12.38 14.75 -21.43
N GLY A 136 -12.61 13.90 -22.43
CA GLY A 136 -11.78 13.84 -23.64
C GLY A 136 -10.57 12.90 -23.57
N VAL A 137 -10.24 12.39 -22.39
CA VAL A 137 -9.18 11.38 -22.21
C VAL A 137 -9.78 9.98 -22.32
N LYS A 138 -9.12 9.08 -23.06
CA LYS A 138 -9.61 7.71 -23.18
C LYS A 138 -9.40 6.95 -21.88
N GLN A 139 -10.39 6.15 -21.50
CA GLN A 139 -10.39 5.39 -20.25
C GLN A 139 -10.83 3.95 -20.50
N TYR A 140 -10.20 3.03 -19.77
CA TYR A 140 -10.60 1.63 -19.75
C TYR A 140 -10.79 1.18 -18.31
N THR A 141 -11.86 0.43 -18.05
CA THR A 141 -12.03 -0.30 -16.80
C THR A 141 -12.16 -1.78 -17.09
N GLY A 142 -11.91 -2.62 -16.10
CA GLY A 142 -11.97 -4.05 -16.34
C GLY A 142 -11.60 -4.88 -15.13
N TYR A 143 -11.47 -6.17 -15.39
CA TYR A 143 -11.04 -7.15 -14.41
C TYR A 143 -9.96 -8.06 -15.01
N LEU A 144 -8.93 -8.38 -14.23
CA LEU A 144 -8.19 -9.62 -14.40
C LEU A 144 -8.92 -10.72 -13.62
N ASP A 145 -9.30 -11.80 -14.30
CA ASP A 145 -9.83 -13.01 -13.71
C ASP A 145 -8.72 -14.06 -13.56
N ASP A 146 -8.56 -14.67 -12.39
CA ASP A 146 -7.88 -15.95 -12.18
C ASP A 146 -8.97 -17.02 -12.03
N ASN A 147 -9.28 -17.70 -13.13
CA ASN A 147 -10.41 -18.63 -13.20
C ASN A 147 -10.18 -19.90 -12.35
N GLU A 148 -8.93 -20.23 -12.01
CA GLU A 148 -8.60 -21.40 -11.19
C GLU A 148 -8.86 -21.12 -9.71
N ASN A 149 -8.57 -19.89 -9.26
CA ASN A 149 -8.67 -19.50 -7.84
C ASN A 149 -9.84 -18.55 -7.53
N ASP A 150 -10.73 -18.31 -8.49
CA ASP A 150 -11.91 -17.42 -8.35
C ASP A 150 -11.52 -16.00 -7.90
N LYS A 151 -10.52 -15.40 -8.56
CA LYS A 151 -10.07 -14.03 -8.25
C LYS A 151 -10.46 -13.07 -9.36
N HIS A 152 -10.86 -11.86 -8.99
CA HIS A 152 -11.24 -10.81 -9.93
C HIS A 152 -10.66 -9.47 -9.47
N LEU A 153 -9.59 -9.00 -10.11
CA LEU A 153 -8.92 -7.74 -9.78
C LEU A 153 -9.39 -6.61 -10.70
N PHE A 154 -10.07 -5.60 -10.13
CA PHE A 154 -10.54 -4.42 -10.82
C PHE A 154 -9.40 -3.44 -11.11
N TYR A 155 -9.39 -2.86 -12.32
CA TYR A 155 -8.49 -1.76 -12.66
C TYR A 155 -9.22 -0.64 -13.40
N TRP A 156 -8.66 0.56 -13.33
CA TRP A 156 -9.09 1.74 -14.09
C TRP A 156 -7.87 2.45 -14.70
N PHE A 157 -7.82 2.48 -16.03
CA PHE A 157 -6.78 3.11 -16.83
C PHE A 157 -7.23 4.45 -17.40
N PHE A 158 -6.33 5.42 -17.43
CA PHE A 158 -6.46 6.72 -18.09
C PHE A 158 -5.27 6.93 -19.02
N GLU A 159 -5.53 7.32 -20.27
CA GLU A 159 -4.47 7.80 -21.17
C GLU A 159 -3.80 9.06 -20.63
N SER A 160 -2.55 9.30 -21.05
CA SER A 160 -1.89 10.61 -20.88
C SER A 160 -2.71 11.72 -21.53
N ARG A 161 -2.82 12.85 -20.83
CA ARG A 161 -3.40 14.10 -21.33
C ARG A 161 -2.53 14.79 -22.39
N ASN A 162 -1.25 14.42 -22.47
CA ASN A 162 -0.28 14.99 -23.41
C ASN A 162 -0.16 14.15 -24.69
N ASP A 163 0.74 13.18 -24.75
CA ASP A 163 0.97 12.34 -25.93
C ASP A 163 0.88 10.86 -25.54
N PRO A 164 -0.34 10.30 -25.43
CA PRO A 164 -0.55 8.93 -24.97
C PRO A 164 0.08 7.87 -25.89
N LYS A 165 0.61 8.24 -27.06
CA LYS A 165 1.37 7.36 -27.94
C LYS A 165 2.83 7.23 -27.53
N ASN A 166 3.42 8.24 -26.90
CA ASN A 166 4.85 8.26 -26.56
C ASN A 166 5.12 8.41 -25.06
N ASP A 167 4.21 9.00 -24.30
CA ASP A 167 4.32 9.14 -22.85
C ASP A 167 4.32 7.77 -22.15
N PRO A 168 5.02 7.62 -21.01
CA PRO A 168 5.13 6.36 -20.28
C PRO A 168 3.80 5.89 -19.70
N VAL A 169 3.75 4.60 -19.32
CA VAL A 169 2.65 4.02 -18.54
C VAL A 169 3.08 3.80 -17.10
N VAL A 170 2.20 4.11 -16.15
CA VAL A 170 2.46 3.92 -14.71
C VAL A 170 1.35 3.10 -14.09
N LEU A 171 1.71 2.03 -13.38
CA LEU A 171 0.80 1.35 -12.46
C LEU A 171 0.88 2.04 -11.10
N TRP A 172 -0.25 2.48 -10.56
CA TRP A 172 -0.38 3.03 -9.21
C TRP A 172 -1.00 2.01 -8.24
N LEU A 173 -0.39 1.89 -7.06
CA LEU A 173 -0.82 1.00 -5.98
C LEU A 173 -0.89 1.75 -4.64
N ASN A 174 -2.08 1.85 -4.05
CA ASN A 174 -2.19 2.21 -2.63
C ASN A 174 -1.86 1.00 -1.72
N GLY A 175 -1.64 1.27 -0.42
CA GLY A 175 -1.20 0.28 0.56
C GLY A 175 -2.33 -0.35 1.40
N GLY A 176 -2.29 -0.09 2.71
CA GLY A 176 -3.18 -0.67 3.73
C GLY A 176 -2.46 -1.61 4.70
N PRO A 177 -2.20 -2.90 4.35
CA PRO A 177 -2.68 -3.62 3.17
C PRO A 177 -4.22 -3.70 3.14
N GLY A 178 -4.79 -3.88 1.96
CA GLY A 178 -6.24 -3.98 1.79
C GLY A 178 -6.96 -2.66 1.44
N CYS A 179 -6.24 -1.62 1.03
CA CYS A 179 -6.82 -0.35 0.60
C CYS A 179 -6.84 -0.21 -0.92
N SER A 180 -7.94 0.35 -1.43
CA SER A 180 -8.24 0.55 -2.85
C SER A 180 -7.34 1.61 -3.48
N SER A 181 -6.88 1.35 -4.70
CA SER A 181 -6.11 2.30 -5.48
C SER A 181 -6.96 3.40 -6.10
N LEU A 182 -8.29 3.27 -6.03
CA LEU A 182 -9.21 4.37 -6.34
C LEU A 182 -9.15 5.48 -5.26
N THR A 183 -8.54 5.20 -4.10
CA THR A 183 -8.16 6.24 -3.14
C THR A 183 -7.17 7.21 -3.79
N GLY A 184 -6.05 6.73 -4.32
CA GLY A 184 -5.08 7.60 -5.00
C GLY A 184 -5.65 8.29 -6.24
N LEU A 185 -6.57 7.63 -6.95
CA LEU A 185 -7.28 8.25 -8.08
C LEU A 185 -8.09 9.48 -7.63
N PHE A 186 -8.93 9.34 -6.61
CA PHE A 186 -9.92 10.36 -6.25
C PHE A 186 -9.55 11.26 -5.07
N LEU A 187 -8.42 11.02 -4.41
CA LEU A 187 -7.95 11.82 -3.27
C LEU A 187 -6.56 12.41 -3.47
N GLU A 188 -5.72 11.85 -4.36
CA GLU A 188 -4.30 12.19 -4.42
C GLU A 188 -3.86 12.73 -5.78
N LEU A 189 -3.74 11.86 -6.78
CA LEU A 189 -2.97 12.12 -8.01
C LEU A 189 -3.74 11.83 -9.30
N GLY A 190 -4.97 11.33 -9.19
CA GLY A 190 -5.80 11.09 -10.36
C GLY A 190 -6.38 12.36 -10.97
N PRO A 191 -7.07 12.22 -12.11
CA PRO A 191 -7.53 13.34 -12.93
C PRO A 191 -8.63 14.21 -12.32
N SER A 192 -9.34 13.68 -11.31
CA SER A 192 -10.31 14.44 -10.52
C SER A 192 -10.33 13.95 -9.08
N SER A 193 -10.48 14.88 -8.14
CA SER A 193 -10.83 14.57 -6.75
C SER A 193 -12.35 14.54 -6.55
N ILE A 194 -12.84 14.05 -5.41
CA ILE A 194 -14.26 14.14 -5.03
C ILE A 194 -14.46 15.14 -3.90
N ASP A 195 -15.29 16.16 -4.13
CA ASP A 195 -15.59 17.19 -3.13
C ASP A 195 -16.67 16.77 -2.12
N SER A 196 -16.93 17.64 -1.13
CA SER A 196 -17.97 17.45 -0.11
C SER A 196 -19.40 17.46 -0.65
N LYS A 197 -19.62 17.79 -1.94
CA LYS A 197 -20.90 17.69 -2.64
C LYS A 197 -20.99 16.40 -3.47
N ILE A 198 -20.00 15.52 -3.34
CA ILE A 198 -19.88 14.22 -4.01
C ILE A 198 -19.86 14.40 -5.53
N LYS A 199 -19.08 15.38 -5.99
CA LYS A 199 -18.86 15.69 -7.40
C LYS A 199 -17.38 15.61 -7.75
N PRO A 200 -17.04 15.12 -8.95
CA PRO A 200 -15.69 15.22 -9.49
C PRO A 200 -15.26 16.69 -9.60
N VAL A 201 -14.05 16.98 -9.16
CA VAL A 201 -13.36 18.26 -9.31
C VAL A 201 -12.05 17.99 -10.03
N TYR A 202 -11.91 18.58 -11.22
CA TYR A 202 -10.73 18.42 -12.06
C TYR A 202 -9.44 18.74 -11.31
N ASN A 203 -8.44 17.90 -11.46
CA ASN A 203 -7.11 18.06 -10.86
C ASN A 203 -6.12 18.52 -11.94
N ASP A 204 -5.66 19.77 -11.86
CA ASP A 204 -4.65 20.33 -12.76
C ASP A 204 -3.26 19.70 -12.59
N PHE A 205 -3.01 19.04 -11.44
CA PHE A 205 -1.74 18.40 -11.11
C PHE A 205 -1.78 16.87 -11.17
N ALA A 206 -2.75 16.31 -11.91
CA ALA A 206 -2.88 14.87 -12.04
C ALA A 206 -1.65 14.24 -12.69
N TRP A 207 -1.23 13.07 -12.22
CA TRP A 207 -0.08 12.36 -12.79
C TRP A 207 -0.32 11.89 -14.21
N ASN A 208 -1.58 11.79 -14.66
CA ASN A 208 -1.86 11.52 -16.06
C ASN A 208 -1.65 12.73 -16.99
N SER A 209 -1.07 13.83 -16.49
CA SER A 209 -0.68 14.97 -17.33
C SER A 209 0.36 14.60 -18.39
N ASN A 210 1.31 13.72 -18.06
CA ASN A 210 2.41 13.29 -18.93
C ASN A 210 2.71 11.78 -18.84
N ALA A 211 1.72 10.99 -18.41
CA ALA A 211 1.79 9.54 -18.36
C ALA A 211 0.40 8.93 -18.50
N SER A 212 0.28 7.71 -19.01
CA SER A 212 -0.96 6.95 -18.88
C SER A 212 -0.93 6.19 -17.54
N VAL A 213 -2.01 6.20 -16.76
CA VAL A 213 -1.99 5.67 -15.39
C VAL A 213 -3.03 4.55 -15.22
N ILE A 214 -2.60 3.39 -14.70
CA ILE A 214 -3.45 2.27 -14.27
C ILE A 214 -3.60 2.34 -12.74
N PHE A 215 -4.82 2.48 -12.24
CA PHE A 215 -5.13 2.30 -10.82
C PHE A 215 -5.66 0.88 -10.60
N LEU A 216 -4.99 0.08 -9.76
CA LEU A 216 -5.33 -1.32 -9.55
C LEU A 216 -5.80 -1.58 -8.11
N ASP A 217 -7.03 -2.06 -7.96
CA ASP A 217 -7.52 -2.56 -6.68
C ASP A 217 -6.94 -3.95 -6.41
N GLN A 218 -6.03 -4.02 -5.44
CA GLN A 218 -5.41 -5.28 -5.05
C GLN A 218 -5.12 -5.30 -3.54
N PRO A 219 -5.10 -6.48 -2.89
CA PRO A 219 -5.46 -7.81 -3.41
C PRO A 219 -6.98 -8.00 -3.67
N VAL A 220 -7.43 -9.23 -3.96
CA VAL A 220 -8.87 -9.52 -4.10
C VAL A 220 -9.67 -9.09 -2.86
N ASN A 221 -10.94 -8.73 -3.05
CA ASN A 221 -11.85 -8.17 -2.03
C ASN A 221 -11.51 -6.75 -1.54
N VAL A 222 -10.50 -6.08 -2.12
CA VAL A 222 -10.25 -4.64 -1.98
C VAL A 222 -11.07 -3.85 -3.00
N GLY A 223 -11.67 -2.72 -2.60
CA GLY A 223 -12.40 -1.83 -3.52
C GLY A 223 -13.46 -2.57 -4.35
N TYR A 224 -13.33 -2.53 -5.68
CA TYR A 224 -14.19 -3.28 -6.60
C TYR A 224 -13.68 -4.67 -6.99
N SER A 225 -12.47 -5.05 -6.57
CA SER A 225 -11.95 -6.41 -6.70
C SER A 225 -12.68 -7.36 -5.75
N TYR A 226 -12.84 -8.62 -6.17
CA TYR A 226 -13.59 -9.61 -5.38
C TYR A 226 -13.11 -11.04 -5.63
N SER A 227 -13.43 -11.93 -4.69
CA SER A 227 -13.21 -13.37 -4.77
C SER A 227 -14.07 -14.09 -3.73
N GLY A 228 -14.43 -15.34 -3.98
CA GLY A 228 -14.96 -16.25 -2.95
C GLY A 228 -13.95 -16.63 -1.86
N SER A 229 -12.66 -16.32 -2.05
CA SER A 229 -11.57 -16.60 -1.10
C SER A 229 -10.77 -15.33 -0.75
N ALA A 230 -9.96 -15.38 0.31
CA ALA A 230 -9.06 -14.29 0.68
C ALA A 230 -7.65 -14.56 0.16
N VAL A 231 -6.98 -13.53 -0.35
CA VAL A 231 -5.51 -13.53 -0.51
C VAL A 231 -4.87 -13.11 0.81
N SER A 232 -3.74 -13.72 1.13
CA SER A 232 -3.13 -13.59 2.45
C SER A 232 -1.66 -13.16 2.46
N ASP A 233 -1.00 -13.03 1.31
CA ASP A 233 0.39 -12.55 1.25
C ASP A 233 0.74 -11.79 -0.04
N THR A 234 1.85 -11.04 0.04
CA THR A 234 2.36 -10.16 -1.04
C THR A 234 2.88 -10.95 -2.24
N VAL A 235 3.42 -12.15 -2.06
CA VAL A 235 4.01 -12.95 -3.15
C VAL A 235 2.94 -13.48 -4.09
N ALA A 236 1.79 -13.93 -3.55
CA ALA A 236 0.65 -14.34 -4.36
C ALA A 236 0.12 -13.18 -5.22
N ALA A 237 0.04 -11.97 -4.65
CA ALA A 237 -0.43 -10.79 -5.36
C ALA A 237 0.49 -10.42 -6.55
N GLY A 238 1.80 -10.63 -6.44
CA GLY A 238 2.75 -10.32 -7.51
C GLY A 238 2.50 -11.10 -8.81
N LYS A 239 2.07 -12.37 -8.71
CA LYS A 239 1.74 -13.19 -9.88
C LYS A 239 0.49 -12.68 -10.61
N ASP A 240 -0.52 -12.27 -9.84
CA ASP A 240 -1.75 -11.73 -10.39
C ASP A 240 -1.45 -10.38 -11.09
N VAL A 241 -0.59 -9.53 -10.52
CA VAL A 241 -0.17 -8.27 -11.18
C VAL A 241 0.62 -8.52 -12.47
N TYR A 242 1.55 -9.48 -12.48
CA TYR A 242 2.27 -9.86 -13.71
C TYR A 242 1.30 -10.31 -14.81
N ALA A 243 0.32 -11.16 -14.47
CA ALA A 243 -0.69 -11.62 -15.42
C ALA A 243 -1.54 -10.45 -15.96
N LEU A 244 -1.98 -9.54 -15.07
CA LEU A 244 -2.76 -8.35 -15.46
C LEU A 244 -2.02 -7.53 -16.50
N LEU A 245 -0.79 -7.12 -16.20
CA LEU A 245 0.01 -6.25 -17.06
C LEU A 245 0.34 -6.95 -18.38
N THR A 246 0.66 -8.24 -18.35
CA THR A 246 0.98 -9.02 -19.56
C THR A 246 -0.21 -9.08 -20.51
N LEU A 247 -1.41 -9.41 -20.00
CA LEU A 247 -2.61 -9.48 -20.81
C LEU A 247 -3.07 -8.09 -21.26
N PHE A 248 -2.90 -7.06 -20.42
CA PHE A 248 -3.24 -5.67 -20.76
C PHE A 248 -2.39 -5.17 -21.93
N PHE A 249 -1.08 -5.34 -21.87
CA PHE A 249 -0.18 -4.96 -22.96
C PHE A 249 -0.30 -5.86 -24.20
N LYS A 250 -0.92 -7.04 -24.09
CA LYS A 250 -1.31 -7.84 -25.26
C LYS A 250 -2.55 -7.27 -25.95
N GLN A 251 -3.54 -6.81 -25.17
CA GLN A 251 -4.73 -6.15 -25.69
C GLN A 251 -4.41 -4.78 -26.32
N PHE A 252 -3.51 -4.03 -25.68
CA PHE A 252 -3.12 -2.67 -26.05
C PHE A 252 -1.63 -2.61 -26.38
N PRO A 253 -1.19 -3.20 -27.50
CA PRO A 253 0.22 -3.30 -27.89
C PRO A 253 0.87 -1.92 -28.15
N GLU A 254 0.08 -0.86 -28.36
CA GLU A 254 0.55 0.52 -28.43
C GLU A 254 1.27 0.96 -27.15
N TYR A 255 0.80 0.51 -25.97
CA TYR A 255 1.39 0.85 -24.68
C TYR A 255 2.57 -0.05 -24.30
N ALA A 256 2.60 -1.28 -24.82
CA ALA A 256 3.63 -2.29 -24.50
C ALA A 256 5.07 -1.84 -24.85
N LYS A 257 5.20 -0.86 -25.75
CA LYS A 257 6.50 -0.31 -26.21
C LYS A 257 6.97 0.89 -25.41
N GLN A 258 6.07 1.52 -24.64
CA GLN A 258 6.39 2.68 -23.83
C GLN A 258 7.21 2.27 -22.61
N ASP A 259 7.84 3.25 -21.98
CA ASP A 259 8.47 3.04 -20.69
C ASP A 259 7.37 2.77 -19.65
N PHE A 260 7.56 1.74 -18.84
CA PHE A 260 6.60 1.34 -17.81
C PHE A 260 7.20 1.52 -16.42
N HIS A 261 6.44 2.12 -15.51
CA HIS A 261 6.86 2.31 -14.12
C HIS A 261 5.80 1.73 -13.17
N ILE A 262 6.25 1.29 -11.99
CA ILE A 262 5.34 0.96 -10.89
C ILE A 262 5.55 1.99 -9.79
N ALA A 263 4.49 2.69 -9.44
CA ALA A 263 4.45 3.65 -8.36
C ALA A 263 3.42 3.21 -7.30
N GLY A 264 3.62 3.65 -6.08
CA GLY A 264 2.66 3.40 -5.02
C GLY A 264 3.17 3.88 -3.68
N GLU A 265 2.33 3.71 -2.66
CA GLU A 265 2.60 4.27 -1.35
C GLU A 265 2.34 3.32 -0.18
N SER A 266 2.86 3.69 1.00
CA SER A 266 2.56 3.01 2.26
C SER A 266 2.98 1.55 2.23
N TYR A 267 2.05 0.62 2.43
CA TYR A 267 2.31 -0.81 2.33
C TYR A 267 2.71 -1.28 0.91
N ALA A 268 2.56 -0.43 -0.12
CA ALA A 268 3.17 -0.69 -1.42
C ALA A 268 4.72 -0.74 -1.36
N GLY A 269 5.35 -0.27 -0.28
CA GLY A 269 6.76 -0.55 0.00
C GLY A 269 7.08 -2.04 0.19
N HIS A 270 6.09 -2.88 0.53
CA HIS A 270 6.19 -4.34 0.47
C HIS A 270 5.87 -4.86 -0.94
N TYR A 271 4.79 -4.37 -1.54
CA TYR A 271 4.30 -4.85 -2.84
C TYR A 271 5.30 -4.62 -3.97
N ILE A 272 5.78 -3.39 -4.11
CA ILE A 272 6.52 -2.92 -5.29
C ILE A 272 7.83 -3.70 -5.48
N PRO A 273 8.67 -3.91 -4.44
CA PRO A 273 9.87 -4.72 -4.60
C PRO A 273 9.57 -6.16 -5.06
N VAL A 274 8.50 -6.76 -4.55
CA VAL A 274 8.07 -8.12 -4.92
C VAL A 274 7.53 -8.16 -6.35
N PHE A 275 6.68 -7.21 -6.73
CA PHE A 275 6.03 -7.18 -8.05
C PHE A 275 7.04 -6.87 -9.15
N ALA A 276 7.95 -5.92 -8.91
CA ALA A 276 9.04 -5.62 -9.83
C ALA A 276 9.97 -6.82 -10.00
N SER A 277 10.30 -7.52 -8.91
CA SER A 277 11.12 -8.73 -8.97
C SER A 277 10.45 -9.85 -9.77
N GLU A 278 9.15 -10.06 -9.57
CA GLU A 278 8.36 -11.03 -10.34
C GLU A 278 8.43 -10.68 -11.84
N ILE A 279 8.13 -9.44 -12.23
CA ILE A 279 8.18 -8.99 -13.64
C ILE A 279 9.57 -9.19 -14.23
N LEU A 280 10.64 -8.76 -13.54
CA LEU A 280 12.01 -8.86 -14.04
C LEU A 280 12.52 -10.30 -14.14
N SER A 281 11.94 -11.23 -13.36
CA SER A 281 12.30 -12.66 -13.42
C SER A 281 11.88 -13.33 -14.74
N HIS A 282 10.86 -12.79 -15.42
CA HIS A 282 10.39 -13.25 -16.74
C HIS A 282 11.24 -12.63 -17.84
N LYS A 283 12.11 -13.43 -18.48
CA LYS A 283 13.04 -12.95 -19.51
C LYS A 283 12.31 -12.52 -20.78
N LYS A 284 11.25 -13.25 -21.15
CA LYS A 284 10.35 -12.91 -22.23
C LYS A 284 9.10 -12.31 -21.66
N ARG A 285 8.99 -11.00 -21.75
CA ARG A 285 7.87 -10.22 -21.26
C ARG A 285 7.58 -9.10 -22.25
N ASN A 286 6.33 -8.67 -22.30
CA ASN A 286 5.87 -7.48 -23.03
C ASN A 286 5.74 -6.26 -22.11
N ILE A 287 6.42 -6.27 -20.96
CA ILE A 287 6.46 -5.20 -19.96
C ILE A 287 7.86 -4.58 -19.97
N ASN A 288 7.98 -3.36 -20.48
CA ASN A 288 9.23 -2.58 -20.49
C ASN A 288 9.39 -1.81 -19.18
N LEU A 289 9.50 -2.54 -18.06
CA LEU A 289 9.69 -1.95 -16.73
C LEU A 289 11.00 -1.14 -16.68
N LYS A 290 10.90 0.17 -16.48
CA LYS A 290 12.02 1.11 -16.43
C LYS A 290 12.41 1.54 -15.03
N SER A 291 11.46 1.68 -14.12
CA SER A 291 11.78 2.08 -12.75
C SER A 291 10.63 1.74 -11.80
N VAL A 292 10.88 1.95 -10.50
CA VAL A 292 9.83 1.95 -9.48
C VAL A 292 9.91 3.18 -8.58
N LEU A 293 8.77 3.61 -8.05
CA LEU A 293 8.63 4.75 -7.13
C LEU A 293 7.84 4.32 -5.89
N ILE A 294 8.39 4.52 -4.70
CA ILE A 294 7.76 4.14 -3.43
C ILE A 294 7.62 5.38 -2.55
N GLY A 295 6.39 5.85 -2.38
CA GLY A 295 6.02 6.98 -1.54
C GLY A 295 5.72 6.58 -0.12
N ASN A 296 6.34 7.21 0.87
CA ASN A 296 6.03 7.00 2.29
C ASN A 296 5.88 5.51 2.61
N GLY A 297 6.85 4.69 2.17
CA GLY A 297 6.72 3.24 2.18
C GLY A 297 7.14 2.60 3.49
N LEU A 298 6.55 1.45 3.83
CA LEU A 298 7.13 0.48 4.75
C LEU A 298 7.85 -0.60 3.93
N THR A 299 9.17 -0.70 4.04
CA THR A 299 10.02 -1.55 3.18
C THR A 299 11.05 -2.34 4.00
N ASP A 300 11.70 -1.68 4.96
CA ASP A 300 12.63 -2.29 5.93
C ASP A 300 12.15 -1.97 7.36
N PRO A 301 11.19 -2.76 7.90
CA PRO A 301 10.74 -2.60 9.27
C PRO A 301 11.87 -2.55 10.31
N LEU A 302 12.97 -3.31 10.15
CA LEU A 302 14.02 -3.37 11.17
C LEU A 302 14.70 -2.00 11.36
N THR A 303 15.00 -1.31 10.27
CA THR A 303 15.59 0.03 10.34
C THR A 303 14.52 1.10 10.57
N GLN A 304 13.37 1.02 9.92
CA GLN A 304 12.35 2.08 10.00
C GLN A 304 11.74 2.23 11.40
N TYR A 305 11.60 1.15 12.18
CA TYR A 305 11.00 1.22 13.51
C TYR A 305 11.83 2.01 14.53
N ASP A 306 13.14 2.17 14.30
CA ASP A 306 14.00 3.05 15.11
C ASP A 306 13.53 4.51 15.05
N HIS A 307 12.83 4.89 13.97
CA HIS A 307 12.52 6.28 13.67
C HIS A 307 11.12 6.74 14.10
N TYR A 308 10.30 5.87 14.71
CA TYR A 308 9.03 6.30 15.31
C TYR A 308 9.24 7.25 16.48
N ARG A 309 10.19 6.95 17.37
CA ARG A 309 10.49 7.79 18.53
C ARG A 309 10.98 9.18 18.13
N PRO A 310 12.06 9.35 17.33
CA PRO A 310 12.53 10.68 16.95
C PRO A 310 11.46 11.48 16.18
N MET A 311 10.68 10.83 15.31
CA MET A 311 9.60 11.52 14.59
C MET A 311 8.51 12.06 15.53
N ALA A 312 8.07 11.28 16.52
CA ALA A 312 7.02 11.68 17.46
C ALA A 312 7.51 12.65 18.55
N CYS A 313 8.82 12.66 18.84
CA CYS A 313 9.43 13.33 19.99
C CYS A 313 10.24 14.58 19.62
N GLY A 314 10.01 15.16 18.44
CA GLY A 314 10.50 16.49 18.08
C GLY A 314 11.76 16.54 17.18
N ASP A 315 12.29 15.39 16.78
CA ASP A 315 13.52 15.30 15.99
C ASP A 315 13.23 15.15 14.47
N GLY A 316 11.95 15.07 14.07
CA GLY A 316 11.50 14.91 12.67
C GLY A 316 11.38 16.19 11.85
N GLY A 317 11.63 17.36 12.45
CA GLY A 317 11.40 18.68 11.83
C GLY A 317 10.09 19.36 12.25
N TYR A 318 9.27 18.68 13.06
CA TYR A 318 8.05 19.19 13.66
C TYR A 318 8.13 19.12 15.19
N PRO A 319 7.37 19.95 15.94
CA PRO A 319 7.33 19.88 17.40
C PRO A 319 6.92 18.49 17.91
N ALA A 320 7.40 18.12 19.10
CA ALA A 320 7.04 16.86 19.75
C ALA A 320 5.51 16.75 19.94
N VAL A 321 4.95 15.59 19.55
CA VAL A 321 3.54 15.22 19.76
C VAL A 321 3.38 14.45 21.07
N LEU A 322 4.42 13.70 21.47
CA LEU A 322 4.45 12.89 22.67
C LEU A 322 5.15 13.60 23.84
N ASP A 323 4.72 13.25 25.07
CA ASP A 323 5.42 13.66 26.28
C ASP A 323 6.70 12.83 26.51
N GLU A 324 7.58 13.33 27.37
CA GLU A 324 8.87 12.71 27.67
C GLU A 324 8.72 11.27 28.21
N ALA A 325 7.66 11.02 29.00
CA ALA A 325 7.38 9.69 29.54
C ALA A 325 7.04 8.67 28.45
N SER A 326 6.22 9.08 27.46
CA SER A 326 5.88 8.25 26.30
C SER A 326 7.11 8.01 25.42
N CYS A 327 7.92 9.04 25.18
CA CYS A 327 9.19 8.91 24.44
C CYS A 327 10.14 7.91 25.13
N GLN A 328 10.32 8.02 26.44
CA GLN A 328 11.13 7.08 27.22
C GLN A 328 10.58 5.65 27.18
N SER A 329 9.24 5.49 27.17
CA SER A 329 8.61 4.17 27.03
C SER A 329 8.93 3.52 25.69
N MET A 330 8.99 4.31 24.61
CA MET A 330 9.38 3.82 23.29
C MET A 330 10.85 3.40 23.27
N ASP A 331 11.74 4.23 23.83
CA ASP A 331 13.17 3.93 23.93
C ASP A 331 13.42 2.62 24.70
N ASN A 332 12.65 2.36 25.77
CA ASN A 332 12.74 1.13 26.56
C ASN A 332 12.27 -0.13 25.80
N ALA A 333 11.27 0.01 24.92
CA ALA A 333 10.70 -1.12 24.18
C ALA A 333 11.46 -1.44 22.88
N LEU A 334 12.17 -0.45 22.32
CA LEU A 334 12.82 -0.57 21.02
C LEU A 334 13.78 -1.76 20.93
N PRO A 335 14.70 -2.03 21.88
CA PRO A 335 15.62 -3.17 21.77
C PRO A 335 14.91 -4.52 21.65
N ARG A 336 13.80 -4.70 22.37
CA ARG A 336 13.02 -5.94 22.30
C ARG A 336 12.30 -6.05 20.97
N CYS A 337 11.68 -4.96 20.49
CA CYS A 337 11.05 -4.91 19.18
C CYS A 337 12.03 -5.31 18.07
N LYS A 338 13.21 -4.68 18.00
CA LYS A 338 14.24 -5.00 16.99
C LYS A 338 14.63 -6.47 17.00
N SER A 339 14.89 -7.04 18.17
CA SER A 339 15.23 -8.46 18.32
C SER A 339 14.13 -9.39 17.77
N MET A 340 12.86 -9.02 17.92
CA MET A 340 11.74 -9.79 17.36
C MET A 340 11.67 -9.65 15.83
N ILE A 341 11.91 -8.45 15.29
CA ILE A 341 11.98 -8.22 13.83
C ILE A 341 13.15 -8.99 13.23
N GLU A 342 14.34 -8.95 13.82
CA GLU A 342 15.51 -9.74 13.39
C GLU A 342 15.21 -11.25 13.38
N SER A 343 14.49 -11.74 14.39
CA SER A 343 14.06 -13.15 14.45
C SER A 343 13.09 -13.49 13.31
N CYS A 344 12.16 -12.58 12.98
CA CYS A 344 11.30 -12.71 11.82
C CYS A 344 12.12 -12.71 10.52
N TYR A 345 13.09 -11.81 10.36
CA TYR A 345 13.94 -11.72 9.17
C TYR A 345 14.79 -12.98 8.92
N ASN A 346 15.15 -13.70 9.97
CA ASN A 346 15.94 -14.92 9.89
C ASN A 346 15.11 -16.18 9.61
N THR A 347 13.83 -16.16 9.98
CA THR A 347 12.96 -17.35 9.90
C THR A 347 11.84 -17.24 8.87
N GLU A 348 11.41 -16.02 8.58
CA GLU A 348 10.25 -15.63 7.75
C GLU A 348 8.96 -16.39 8.11
N SER A 349 8.92 -16.94 9.33
CA SER A 349 7.83 -17.75 9.85
C SER A 349 6.76 -16.85 10.45
N SER A 350 5.50 -17.04 10.04
CA SER A 350 4.36 -16.33 10.62
C SER A 350 4.33 -16.44 12.16
N TRP A 351 4.75 -17.57 12.72
CA TRP A 351 4.82 -17.80 14.16
C TRP A 351 5.77 -16.87 14.92
N VAL A 352 6.76 -16.30 14.23
CA VAL A 352 7.73 -15.35 14.79
C VAL A 352 7.38 -13.93 14.37
N CYS A 353 6.98 -13.73 13.12
CA CYS A 353 6.67 -12.43 12.54
C CYS A 353 5.38 -11.80 13.09
N VAL A 354 4.35 -12.60 13.40
CA VAL A 354 3.09 -12.10 13.97
C VAL A 354 3.31 -11.49 15.36
N PRO A 355 3.94 -12.19 16.33
CA PRO A 355 4.29 -11.58 17.61
C PRO A 355 5.13 -10.31 17.47
N ALA A 356 6.10 -10.29 16.56
CA ALA A 356 6.94 -9.12 16.31
C ALA A 356 6.08 -7.92 15.89
N SER A 357 5.16 -8.12 14.95
CA SER A 357 4.23 -7.10 14.48
C SER A 357 3.37 -6.53 15.61
N ILE A 358 2.77 -7.40 16.42
CA ILE A 358 1.89 -7.00 17.52
C ILE A 358 2.67 -6.21 18.58
N TYR A 359 3.84 -6.73 19.01
CA TYR A 359 4.66 -6.08 20.03
C TYR A 359 5.12 -4.70 19.59
N CYS A 360 5.75 -4.62 18.42
CA CYS A 360 6.33 -3.41 17.89
C CYS A 360 5.28 -2.33 17.62
N ASN A 361 4.14 -2.69 17.02
CA ASN A 361 3.06 -1.72 16.73
C ASN A 361 2.48 -1.13 18.01
N ASN A 362 2.20 -1.98 19.01
CA ASN A 362 1.66 -1.49 20.28
C ASN A 362 2.65 -0.61 21.06
N ALA A 363 3.94 -0.98 21.05
CA ALA A 363 4.97 -0.29 21.81
C ALA A 363 5.44 1.02 21.17
N LEU A 364 5.59 1.05 19.83
CA LEU A 364 6.24 2.16 19.13
C LEU A 364 5.27 3.04 18.33
N ILE A 365 4.10 2.54 17.96
CA ILE A 365 3.08 3.32 17.23
C ILE A 365 1.91 3.68 18.16
N GLY A 366 1.55 2.75 19.05
CA GLY A 366 0.45 2.90 20.01
C GLY A 366 0.50 4.18 20.86
N PRO A 367 1.65 4.64 21.40
CA PRO A 367 1.73 5.90 22.13
C PRO A 367 1.25 7.09 21.31
N TYR A 368 1.67 7.19 20.05
CA TYR A 368 1.25 8.27 19.13
C TYR A 368 -0.25 8.21 18.87
N GLN A 369 -0.79 7.03 18.54
CA GLN A 369 -2.22 6.84 18.24
C GLN A 369 -3.11 7.30 19.40
N ARG A 370 -2.71 7.04 20.66
CA ARG A 370 -3.48 7.44 21.85
C ARG A 370 -3.61 8.96 22.02
N THR A 371 -2.81 9.75 21.32
CA THR A 371 -2.91 11.23 21.36
C THR A 371 -4.05 11.78 20.50
N GLY A 372 -4.66 10.95 19.64
CA GLY A 372 -5.62 11.38 18.62
C GLY A 372 -5.01 12.21 17.49
N GLN A 373 -3.67 12.30 17.42
CA GLN A 373 -2.97 12.91 16.29
C GLN A 373 -3.14 12.05 15.04
N ASN A 374 -3.22 12.69 13.86
CA ASN A 374 -3.31 11.97 12.61
C ASN A 374 -1.99 11.25 12.33
N VAL A 375 -2.00 9.92 12.29
CA VAL A 375 -0.80 9.11 12.00
C VAL A 375 -0.20 9.38 10.61
N TYR A 376 -0.99 9.97 9.71
CA TYR A 376 -0.59 10.33 8.35
C TYR A 376 -0.08 11.76 8.20
N ASP A 377 -0.27 12.61 9.23
CA ASP A 377 0.18 14.00 9.21
C ASP A 377 0.34 14.54 10.64
N VAL A 378 1.59 14.71 11.08
CA VAL A 378 1.94 15.23 12.41
C VAL A 378 1.42 16.63 12.69
N ARG A 379 1.01 17.39 11.66
CA ARG A 379 0.55 18.79 11.80
C ARG A 379 -0.89 18.87 12.31
N GLY A 380 -1.69 17.81 12.16
CA GLY A 380 -3.14 17.83 12.41
C GLY A 380 -3.66 16.69 13.28
N LYS A 381 -4.78 16.94 13.96
CA LYS A 381 -5.55 15.86 14.63
C LYS A 381 -6.26 15.01 13.59
N CYS A 382 -6.54 13.76 13.95
CA CYS A 382 -7.37 12.89 13.12
C CYS A 382 -8.77 13.49 12.98
N GLU A 383 -9.20 13.82 11.75
CA GLU A 383 -10.48 14.52 11.55
C GLU A 383 -11.69 13.59 11.53
N ASP A 384 -11.48 12.36 11.07
CA ASP A 384 -12.51 11.34 10.90
C ASP A 384 -11.92 9.94 11.07
N GLU A 385 -12.01 9.39 12.28
CA GLU A 385 -11.49 8.05 12.60
C GLU A 385 -12.11 6.93 11.75
N SER A 386 -13.34 7.12 11.25
CA SER A 386 -14.03 6.12 10.43
C SER A 386 -13.52 6.05 8.99
N ASN A 387 -12.80 7.10 8.56
CA ASN A 387 -12.35 7.31 7.18
C ASN A 387 -10.83 7.56 7.14
N LEU A 388 -10.07 6.80 7.93
CA LEU A 388 -8.60 6.89 7.99
C LEU A 388 -8.09 8.33 8.24
N CYS A 389 -8.74 9.06 9.15
CA CYS A 389 -8.45 10.44 9.52
C CYS A 389 -8.75 11.52 8.47
N TYR A 390 -9.23 11.16 7.28
CA TYR A 390 -9.53 12.11 6.21
C TYR A 390 -10.99 11.99 5.76
N LYS A 391 -11.77 13.06 5.93
CA LYS A 391 -13.18 13.13 5.45
C LYS A 391 -13.31 12.85 3.95
N GLY A 392 -12.27 13.19 3.16
CA GLY A 392 -12.21 12.94 1.73
C GLY A 392 -12.42 11.47 1.37
N MET A 393 -11.91 10.54 2.19
CA MET A 393 -12.12 9.10 1.99
C MET A 393 -13.60 8.70 2.04
N GLY A 394 -14.39 9.36 2.89
CA GLY A 394 -15.83 9.19 2.95
C GLY A 394 -16.52 9.69 1.68
N TYR A 395 -16.08 10.81 1.11
CA TYR A 395 -16.63 11.35 -0.14
C TYR A 395 -16.32 10.43 -1.33
N VAL A 396 -15.10 9.91 -1.40
CA VAL A 396 -14.70 8.92 -2.41
C VAL A 396 -15.56 7.66 -2.30
N SER A 397 -15.72 7.13 -1.09
CA SER A 397 -16.57 5.95 -0.85
C SER A 397 -18.03 6.21 -1.25
N GLU A 398 -18.59 7.38 -0.90
CA GLU A 398 -19.97 7.73 -1.28
C GLU A 398 -20.13 7.84 -2.80
N TYR A 399 -19.18 8.51 -3.48
CA TYR A 399 -19.19 8.64 -4.95
C TYR A 399 -19.11 7.27 -5.63
N LEU A 400 -18.18 6.41 -5.22
CA LEU A 400 -18.01 5.07 -5.80
C LEU A 400 -19.17 4.11 -5.46
N ASN A 401 -20.00 4.41 -4.47
CA ASN A 401 -21.21 3.63 -4.21
C ASN A 401 -22.42 4.05 -5.05
N LYS A 402 -22.37 5.21 -5.72
CA LYS A 402 -23.42 5.65 -6.64
C LYS A 402 -23.66 4.61 -7.74
N ARG A 403 -24.93 4.37 -8.06
CA ARG A 403 -25.33 3.33 -9.03
C ARG A 403 -24.80 3.65 -10.42
N GLU A 404 -24.91 4.92 -10.82
CA GLU A 404 -24.41 5.42 -12.10
C GLU A 404 -22.90 5.24 -12.26
N VAL A 405 -22.12 5.42 -11.19
CA VAL A 405 -20.67 5.20 -11.20
C VAL A 405 -20.36 3.71 -11.38
N ARG A 406 -20.97 2.85 -10.56
CA ARG A 406 -20.78 1.39 -10.64
C ARG A 406 -21.21 0.81 -11.99
N GLU A 407 -22.31 1.27 -12.55
CA GLU A 407 -22.79 0.86 -13.87
C GLU A 407 -21.83 1.31 -14.99
N ALA A 408 -21.33 2.55 -14.92
CA ALA A 408 -20.40 3.08 -15.90
C ALA A 408 -19.09 2.28 -15.93
N VAL A 409 -18.47 2.05 -14.78
CA VAL A 409 -17.18 1.32 -14.69
C VAL A 409 -17.33 -0.20 -14.83
N GLY A 410 -18.56 -0.71 -14.83
CA GLY A 410 -18.81 -2.15 -14.93
C GLY A 410 -18.52 -2.92 -13.64
N ALA A 411 -18.53 -2.25 -12.49
CA ALA A 411 -18.30 -2.89 -11.19
C ALA A 411 -19.28 -4.05 -10.96
N GLU A 412 -18.76 -5.12 -10.38
CA GLU A 412 -19.48 -6.39 -10.14
C GLU A 412 -19.79 -6.62 -8.66
N VAL A 413 -19.38 -5.72 -7.77
CA VAL A 413 -19.67 -5.77 -6.33
C VAL A 413 -20.85 -4.86 -5.94
N ASP A 414 -21.59 -5.27 -4.91
CA ASP A 414 -22.77 -4.55 -4.41
C ASP A 414 -22.42 -3.26 -3.63
N GLY A 415 -21.18 -3.14 -3.17
CA GLY A 415 -20.69 -1.97 -2.43
C GLY A 415 -19.18 -1.82 -2.52
N TYR A 416 -18.72 -0.57 -2.42
CA TYR A 416 -17.32 -0.18 -2.36
C TYR A 416 -16.96 0.27 -0.94
N ASP A 417 -15.80 -0.15 -0.47
CA ASP A 417 -15.16 0.37 0.74
C ASP A 417 -13.72 0.72 0.40
N SER A 418 -13.24 1.88 0.85
CA SER A 418 -11.86 2.30 0.56
C SER A 418 -10.81 1.34 1.12
N CYS A 419 -11.06 0.72 2.28
CA CYS A 419 -10.18 -0.30 2.84
C CYS A 419 -10.97 -1.46 3.43
N ASN A 420 -10.44 -2.66 3.23
CA ASN A 420 -10.95 -3.89 3.80
C ASN A 420 -10.04 -4.32 4.96
N PHE A 421 -10.47 -4.01 6.19
CA PHE A 421 -9.69 -4.32 7.39
C PHE A 421 -9.56 -5.82 7.69
N ASP A 422 -10.40 -6.68 7.11
CA ASP A 422 -10.20 -8.13 7.21
C ASP A 422 -8.96 -8.57 6.41
N ILE A 423 -8.71 -7.96 5.24
CA ILE A 423 -7.49 -8.22 4.46
C ILE A 423 -6.27 -7.71 5.20
N ASN A 424 -6.35 -6.50 5.76
CA ASN A 424 -5.31 -5.94 6.61
C ASN A 424 -4.93 -6.92 7.74
N ARG A 425 -5.95 -7.42 8.45
CA ARG A 425 -5.80 -8.42 9.51
C ARG A 425 -5.18 -9.72 8.98
N ASN A 426 -5.62 -10.21 7.82
CA ASN A 426 -5.08 -11.43 7.24
C ASN A 426 -3.58 -11.31 6.92
N PHE A 427 -3.14 -10.20 6.31
CA PHE A 427 -1.73 -9.93 6.04
C PHE A 427 -0.91 -9.87 7.34
N LEU A 428 -1.43 -9.19 8.37
CA LEU A 428 -0.80 -9.18 9.70
C LEU A 428 -0.61 -10.61 10.23
N PHE A 429 -1.67 -11.43 10.25
CA PHE A 429 -1.62 -12.79 10.80
C PHE A 429 -0.86 -13.81 9.94
N HIS A 430 -0.53 -13.47 8.69
CA HIS A 430 0.44 -14.23 7.88
C HIS A 430 1.89 -13.76 8.11
N GLY A 431 2.09 -12.80 9.02
CA GLY A 431 3.39 -12.27 9.40
C GLY A 431 4.01 -11.36 8.34
N ASP A 432 3.22 -10.88 7.37
CA ASP A 432 3.75 -10.19 6.19
C ASP A 432 4.38 -8.83 6.54
N TRP A 433 3.80 -8.14 7.52
CA TRP A 433 4.20 -6.80 7.98
C TRP A 433 5.68 -6.66 8.39
N MET A 434 6.28 -7.73 8.90
CA MET A 434 7.66 -7.72 9.41
C MET A 434 8.62 -8.49 8.53
N LYS A 435 8.25 -8.81 7.28
CA LYS A 435 9.15 -9.54 6.37
C LYS A 435 10.19 -8.60 5.74
N PRO A 436 11.38 -9.12 5.39
CA PRO A 436 12.51 -8.31 4.91
C PRO A 436 12.44 -8.03 3.40
N TYR A 437 11.35 -7.45 2.90
CA TYR A 437 11.18 -7.21 1.46
C TYR A 437 12.20 -6.23 0.85
N HIS A 438 12.83 -5.37 1.66
CA HIS A 438 13.97 -4.55 1.23
C HIS A 438 15.13 -5.36 0.63
N ARG A 439 15.28 -6.65 0.99
CA ARG A 439 16.32 -7.54 0.44
C ARG A 439 16.18 -7.79 -1.06
N LEU A 440 15.02 -7.48 -1.66
CA LEU A 440 14.81 -7.56 -3.10
C LEU A 440 15.34 -6.33 -3.85
N VAL A 441 15.45 -5.18 -3.17
CA VAL A 441 15.84 -3.90 -3.80
C VAL A 441 17.22 -3.95 -4.46
N PRO A 442 18.28 -4.58 -3.89
CA PRO A 442 19.57 -4.67 -4.57
C PRO A 442 19.50 -5.36 -5.95
N GLY A 443 18.68 -6.41 -6.10
CA GLY A 443 18.47 -7.08 -7.39
C GLY A 443 17.68 -6.24 -8.40
N LEU A 444 16.87 -5.29 -7.91
CA LEU A 444 16.23 -4.27 -8.76
C LEU A 444 17.25 -3.22 -9.20
N LEU A 445 18.08 -2.72 -8.28
CA LEU A 445 19.11 -1.71 -8.57
C LEU A 445 20.14 -2.17 -9.60
N GLU A 446 20.34 -3.48 -9.77
CA GLU A 446 21.16 -4.03 -10.85
C GLU A 446 20.55 -3.86 -12.25
N GLN A 447 19.25 -3.60 -12.36
CA GLN A 447 18.50 -3.62 -13.61
C GLN A 447 17.75 -2.31 -13.91
N ILE A 448 17.21 -1.64 -12.89
CA ILE A 448 16.34 -0.47 -13.02
C ILE A 448 16.55 0.53 -11.88
N PRO A 449 16.32 1.84 -12.12
CA PRO A 449 16.22 2.85 -11.07
C PRO A 449 15.08 2.62 -10.06
N VAL A 450 15.35 2.94 -8.80
CA VAL A 450 14.41 2.88 -7.66
C VAL A 450 14.39 4.23 -6.96
N LEU A 451 13.22 4.87 -6.91
CA LEU A 451 12.97 6.09 -6.15
C LEU A 451 12.22 5.77 -4.86
N ILE A 452 12.76 6.20 -3.73
CA ILE A 452 12.04 6.28 -2.45
C ILE A 452 11.74 7.76 -2.19
N TYR A 453 10.48 8.16 -2.08
CA TYR A 453 10.12 9.51 -1.69
C TYR A 453 9.30 9.49 -0.40
N ALA A 454 9.44 10.50 0.44
CA ALA A 454 8.69 10.60 1.68
C ALA A 454 8.34 12.06 2.02
N GLY A 455 7.06 12.30 2.26
CA GLY A 455 6.58 13.55 2.86
C GLY A 455 7.10 13.70 4.29
N ASP A 456 7.65 14.87 4.62
CA ASP A 456 8.32 15.07 5.90
C ASP A 456 7.39 15.29 7.10
N ALA A 457 6.08 15.44 6.87
CA ALA A 457 5.05 15.53 7.89
C ALA A 457 4.39 14.17 8.23
N ASP A 458 4.72 13.09 7.51
CA ASP A 458 4.17 11.77 7.81
C ASP A 458 4.81 11.15 9.06
N PHE A 459 4.00 10.61 9.96
CA PHE A 459 4.50 9.84 11.10
C PHE A 459 4.65 8.35 10.76
N ILE A 460 3.63 7.74 10.13
CA ILE A 460 3.50 6.29 10.10
C ILE A 460 4.56 5.61 9.22
N CYS A 461 4.96 6.27 8.13
CA CYS A 461 6.06 5.85 7.25
C CYS A 461 7.03 7.02 7.03
N ASN A 462 7.41 7.65 8.14
CA ASN A 462 8.17 8.89 8.20
C ASN A 462 9.46 8.90 7.34
N TRP A 463 9.81 10.10 6.89
CA TRP A 463 10.98 10.36 6.07
C TRP A 463 12.31 9.99 6.75
N LEU A 464 12.40 10.08 8.08
CA LEU A 464 13.59 9.69 8.83
C LEU A 464 13.90 8.20 8.64
N GLY A 465 12.89 7.35 8.82
CA GLY A 465 12.99 5.91 8.62
C GLY A 465 13.25 5.56 7.17
N ASN A 466 12.55 6.20 6.23
CA ASN A 466 12.75 5.99 4.79
C ASN A 466 14.18 6.36 4.33
N LYS A 467 14.71 7.48 4.84
CA LYS A 467 16.12 7.85 4.61
C LYS A 467 17.07 6.81 5.22
N ALA A 468 16.86 6.43 6.47
CA ALA A 468 17.78 5.56 7.20
C ALA A 468 17.94 4.18 6.55
N TRP A 469 16.83 3.52 6.17
CA TRP A 469 16.94 2.22 5.50
C TRP A 469 17.56 2.34 4.11
N SER A 470 17.30 3.44 3.38
CA SER A 470 17.95 3.68 2.10
C SER A 470 19.48 3.80 2.24
N GLU A 471 19.97 4.41 3.32
CA GLU A 471 21.41 4.52 3.59
C GLU A 471 22.02 3.22 4.14
N ALA A 472 21.22 2.41 4.84
CA ALA A 472 21.62 1.12 5.40
C ALA A 472 21.58 -0.05 4.39
N LEU A 473 20.85 0.11 3.28
CA LEU A 473 20.68 -0.94 2.27
C LEU A 473 22.04 -1.45 1.76
N GLU A 474 22.26 -2.76 1.86
CA GLU A 474 23.48 -3.39 1.36
C GLU A 474 23.38 -3.63 -0.15
N TRP A 475 24.19 -2.91 -0.93
CA TRP A 475 24.32 -3.07 -2.38
C TRP A 475 25.67 -2.50 -2.85
N PRO A 476 26.16 -2.80 -4.06
CA PRO A 476 27.49 -2.37 -4.51
C PRO A 476 27.77 -0.85 -4.42
N GLY A 477 26.74 0.00 -4.56
CA GLY A 477 26.85 1.46 -4.48
C GLY A 477 26.54 2.07 -3.10
N GLN A 478 26.40 1.26 -2.05
CA GLN A 478 25.98 1.72 -0.72
C GLN A 478 26.89 2.83 -0.17
N LYS A 479 28.21 2.67 -0.27
CA LYS A 479 29.16 3.59 0.36
C LYS A 479 29.06 4.99 -0.27
N GLU A 480 29.02 5.04 -1.59
CA GLU A 480 28.87 6.26 -2.37
C GLU A 480 27.50 6.91 -2.11
N TYR A 481 26.41 6.13 -2.12
CA TYR A 481 25.06 6.60 -1.80
C TYR A 481 24.96 7.16 -0.38
N ALA A 482 25.48 6.46 0.62
CA ALA A 482 25.49 6.91 2.01
C ALA A 482 26.30 8.21 2.18
N SER A 483 27.38 8.37 1.41
CA SER A 483 28.23 9.58 1.44
C SER A 483 27.70 10.77 0.65
N ALA A 484 26.74 10.57 -0.27
CA ALA A 484 26.13 11.66 -1.04
C ALA A 484 25.45 12.66 -0.10
N GLU A 485 25.44 13.94 -0.47
CA GLU A 485 24.76 14.98 0.29
C GLU A 485 23.27 15.05 -0.10
N LEU A 486 22.44 15.62 0.78
CA LEU A 486 21.06 15.97 0.45
C LEU A 486 21.06 17.35 -0.21
N GLU A 487 20.83 17.37 -1.52
CA GLU A 487 20.76 18.59 -2.32
C GLU A 487 19.34 19.16 -2.34
N ASP A 488 19.21 20.46 -2.60
CA ASP A 488 17.90 21.12 -2.65
C ASP A 488 17.14 20.70 -3.92
N LEU A 489 15.91 20.19 -3.74
CA LEU A 489 15.00 19.94 -4.85
C LEU A 489 14.10 21.17 -5.05
N VAL A 490 14.14 21.74 -6.25
CA VAL A 490 13.40 22.97 -6.62
C VAL A 490 12.49 22.71 -7.83
N ILE A 491 11.43 23.51 -7.96
CA ILE A 491 10.61 23.53 -9.17
C ILE A 491 11.39 24.11 -10.34
N GLU A 492 11.33 23.44 -11.49
CA GLU A 492 12.00 23.86 -12.73
C GLU A 492 11.03 24.12 -13.89
N GLN A 493 9.87 23.45 -13.93
CA GLN A 493 9.06 23.35 -15.15
C GLN A 493 7.80 24.25 -15.20
N ASN A 494 7.57 25.11 -14.20
CA ASN A 494 6.37 25.98 -14.15
C ASN A 494 6.64 27.41 -13.61
N GLU A 495 5.59 28.22 -13.45
CA GLU A 495 5.66 29.63 -13.00
C GLU A 495 6.26 29.84 -11.60
N HIS A 496 6.35 28.80 -10.77
CA HIS A 496 6.97 28.82 -9.45
C HIS A 496 8.43 28.34 -9.45
N GLN A 497 9.13 28.46 -10.60
CA GLN A 497 10.54 28.11 -10.76
C GLN A 497 11.42 28.62 -9.59
N GLY A 498 12.27 27.75 -9.06
CA GLY A 498 13.18 28.04 -7.95
C GLY A 498 12.56 27.90 -6.55
N LYS A 499 11.24 27.64 -6.44
CA LYS A 499 10.62 27.26 -5.17
C LYS A 499 11.20 25.93 -4.70
N LYS A 500 11.79 25.93 -3.51
CA LYS A 500 12.29 24.72 -2.85
C LYS A 500 11.13 23.85 -2.38
N ILE A 501 11.06 22.62 -2.88
CA ILE A 501 9.99 21.65 -2.60
C ILE A 501 10.47 20.46 -1.77
N GLY A 502 11.78 20.32 -1.58
CA GLY A 502 12.32 19.22 -0.81
C GLY A 502 13.84 19.14 -0.86
N GLN A 503 14.33 17.93 -0.62
CA GLN A 503 15.72 17.55 -0.79
C GLN A 503 15.83 16.20 -1.48
N ILE A 504 16.91 16.00 -2.21
CA ILE A 504 17.18 14.80 -2.97
C ILE A 504 18.59 14.28 -2.67
N LYS A 505 18.74 12.97 -2.62
CA LYS A 505 20.02 12.26 -2.58
C LYS A 505 19.96 11.17 -3.64
N SER A 506 20.96 11.08 -4.51
CA SER A 506 21.01 10.04 -5.54
C SER A 506 22.43 9.50 -5.72
N HIS A 507 22.54 8.21 -6.00
CA HIS A 507 23.76 7.59 -6.50
C HIS A 507 23.42 6.34 -7.31
N GLY A 508 23.92 6.25 -8.53
CA GLY A 508 23.57 5.17 -9.46
C GLY A 508 22.05 5.06 -9.63
N ASN A 509 21.54 3.84 -9.60
CA ASN A 509 20.10 3.55 -9.75
C ASN A 509 19.26 3.79 -8.49
N PHE A 510 19.80 4.40 -7.42
CA PHE A 510 19.07 4.58 -6.17
C PHE A 510 18.95 6.05 -5.77
N THR A 511 17.72 6.48 -5.52
CA THR A 511 17.39 7.87 -5.18
C THR A 511 16.45 7.93 -3.98
N PHE A 512 16.70 8.85 -3.07
CA PHE A 512 15.81 9.24 -2.00
C PHE A 512 15.40 10.72 -2.12
N MET A 513 14.11 11.00 -1.95
CA MET A 513 13.56 12.36 -1.91
C MET A 513 12.81 12.60 -0.59
N ARG A 514 13.18 13.65 0.13
CA ARG A 514 12.40 14.21 1.23
C ARG A 514 11.57 15.37 0.69
N LEU A 515 10.24 15.29 0.76
CA LEU A 515 9.35 16.33 0.24
C LEU A 515 8.75 17.15 1.37
N TYR A 516 8.93 18.47 1.29
CA TYR A 516 8.56 19.39 2.36
C TYR A 516 7.06 19.64 2.41
N GLY A 517 6.48 19.55 3.60
CA GLY A 517 5.07 19.81 3.82
C GLY A 517 4.13 18.75 3.23
N GLY A 518 4.66 17.60 2.80
CA GLY A 518 3.87 16.42 2.46
C GLY A 518 3.64 15.55 3.69
N GLY A 519 2.41 15.09 3.90
CA GLY A 519 2.08 14.02 4.84
C GLY A 519 2.30 12.65 4.19
N HIS A 520 1.47 11.68 4.55
CA HIS A 520 1.55 10.32 4.03
C HIS A 520 1.22 10.25 2.53
N MET A 521 0.14 10.93 2.12
CA MET A 521 -0.32 11.04 0.74
C MET A 521 0.28 12.31 0.11
N VAL A 522 1.56 12.26 -0.24
CA VAL A 522 2.29 13.43 -0.80
C VAL A 522 1.53 14.15 -1.93
N PRO A 523 0.94 13.47 -2.92
CA PRO A 523 0.25 14.17 -4.01
C PRO A 523 -1.01 14.92 -3.55
N MET A 524 -1.65 14.50 -2.45
CA MET A 524 -2.77 15.23 -1.85
C MET A 524 -2.29 16.54 -1.18
N ASP A 525 -1.19 16.49 -0.42
CA ASP A 525 -0.71 17.63 0.36
C ASP A 525 0.13 18.63 -0.47
N GLN A 526 0.89 18.12 -1.43
CA GLN A 526 1.82 18.89 -2.26
C GLN A 526 1.65 18.52 -3.76
N PRO A 527 0.45 18.73 -4.35
CA PRO A 527 0.15 18.28 -5.72
C PRO A 527 1.13 18.80 -6.77
N GLU A 528 1.49 20.08 -6.68
CA GLU A 528 2.47 20.70 -7.58
C GLU A 528 3.86 20.06 -7.47
N ALA A 529 4.39 19.94 -6.24
CA ALA A 529 5.70 19.33 -6.02
C ALA A 529 5.69 17.86 -6.46
N SER A 530 4.56 17.19 -6.25
CA SER A 530 4.37 15.80 -6.63
C SER A 530 4.44 15.60 -8.14
N LEU A 531 3.71 16.41 -8.92
CA LEU A 531 3.74 16.32 -10.37
C LEU A 531 5.13 16.70 -10.92
N GLU A 532 5.78 17.71 -10.35
CA GLU A 532 7.12 18.16 -10.74
C GLU A 532 8.16 17.04 -10.63
N PHE A 533 8.31 16.42 -9.45
CA PHE A 533 9.29 15.34 -9.29
C PHE A 533 8.92 14.12 -10.13
N PHE A 534 7.62 13.82 -10.24
CA PHE A 534 7.13 12.67 -10.99
C PHE A 534 7.49 12.78 -12.47
N ASN A 535 7.19 13.92 -13.11
CA ASN A 535 7.51 14.18 -14.51
C ASN A 535 9.02 14.13 -14.79
N ARG A 536 9.84 14.67 -13.88
CA ARG A 536 11.30 14.62 -13.98
C ARG A 536 11.84 13.20 -13.85
N TRP A 537 11.28 12.43 -12.92
CA TRP A 537 11.67 11.03 -12.70
C TRP A 537 11.32 10.15 -13.90
N ILE A 538 10.09 10.19 -14.40
CA ILE A 538 9.68 9.39 -15.58
C ILE A 538 10.37 9.90 -16.87
N GLY A 539 10.82 11.16 -16.89
CA GLY A 539 11.67 11.72 -17.95
C GLY A 539 13.13 11.27 -17.89
N GLY A 540 13.55 10.53 -16.86
CA GLY A 540 14.87 9.93 -16.73
C GLY A 540 15.95 10.84 -16.15
N GLU A 541 15.59 11.90 -15.42
CA GLU A 541 16.56 12.88 -14.90
C GLU A 541 17.57 12.30 -13.91
N TRP A 542 17.15 11.31 -13.11
CA TRP A 542 17.96 10.69 -12.05
C TRP A 542 18.27 9.21 -12.30
N PHE A 543 18.37 8.81 -13.58
CA PHE A 543 18.65 7.43 -14.00
C PHE A 543 20.15 7.14 -14.11
#